data_AF-A0A328ZI32-F1
#
_entry.id   AF-A0A328ZI32-F1
#
_cell.length_a   1.000
_cell.length_b   1.000
_cell.length_c   1.000
_cell.angle_alpha   90.00
_cell.angle_beta   90.00
_cell.angle_gamma   90.00
#
_symmetry.space_group_name_H-M   'P 1'
#
loop_
_entity.id
_entity.type
_entity.pdbx_description
1 polymer ?
#
loop_
_entity_poly.entity_id
_entity_poly.type
_entity_poly.pdbx_seq_one_letter_code
_entity_poly.pdbx_strand_id
1 'polypeptide(L)' 'MTQDEARQQITSLWMDWLAARERTTPSQDMLVFYSQLQKQHPEVLSFRVAGDRWQTVKSWIQDRY' A
#
# COMPACT_ATOMS: atom_id res chain seq x y z
N MET A 1 2.04 8.28 13.11
CA MET A 1 1.67 8.69 11.74
C MET A 1 0.16 8.79 11.61
N THR A 2 -0.33 9.82 10.93
CA THR A 2 -1.76 10.00 10.60
C THR A 2 -2.16 9.12 9.41
N GLN A 3 -3.47 8.94 9.19
CA GLN A 3 -3.96 8.20 8.02
C GLN A 3 -3.63 8.90 6.69
N ASP A 4 -3.64 10.23 6.67
CA ASP A 4 -3.35 10.99 5.45
C ASP A 4 -1.87 10.85 5.05
N GLU A 5 -0.95 10.99 6.00
CA GLU A 5 0.48 10.75 5.78
C GLU A 5 0.74 9.30 5.33
N ALA A 6 0.06 8.34 5.96
CA ALA A 6 0.16 6.94 5.58
C ALA A 6 -0.31 6.71 4.14
N ARG A 7 -1.47 7.28 3.77
CA ARG A 7 -2.03 7.17 2.44
C ARG A 7 -1.08 7.73 1.40
N GLN A 8 -0.53 8.93 1.63
CA GLN A 8 0.43 9.54 0.70
C GLN A 8 1.68 8.68 0.50
N GLN A 9 2.30 8.24 1.60
CA GLN A 9 3.51 7.42 1.54
C GLN A 9 3.25 6.07 0.87
N ILE A 10 2.19 5.37 1.26
CA ILE A 10 1.83 4.07 0.68
C ILE A 10 1.52 4.20 -0.81
N THR A 11 0.85 5.28 -1.22
CA THR A 11 0.57 5.52 -2.65
C THR A 11 1.86 5.78 -3.43
N SER A 12 2.80 6.55 -2.87
CA SER A 12 4.10 6.78 -3.50
C SER A 12 4.88 5.47 -3.67
N LEU A 13 4.99 4.69 -2.58
CA LEU A 13 5.67 3.39 -2.59
C LEU A 13 5.02 2.41 -3.58
N TRP A 14 3.69 2.46 -3.72
CA TRP A 14 2.97 1.65 -4.71
C TRP A 14 3.35 2.03 -6.14
N MET A 15 3.42 3.34 -6.45
CA MET A 15 3.81 3.82 -7.77
C MET A 15 5.26 3.44 -8.10
N ASP A 16 6.18 3.60 -7.15
CA ASP A 16 7.59 3.20 -7.32
C ASP A 16 7.71 1.69 -7.55
N TRP A 17 6.94 0.91 -6.79
CA TRP A 17 6.92 -0.54 -6.90
C TRP A 17 6.31 -1.01 -8.24
N LEU A 18 5.28 -0.33 -8.75
CA LEU A 18 4.74 -0.58 -10.09
C LEU A 18 5.74 -0.20 -11.18
N ALA A 19 6.42 0.95 -11.06
CA ALA A 19 7.42 1.40 -12.02
C ALA A 19 8.61 0.44 -12.11
N ALA A 20 8.96 -0.22 -11.00
CA ALA A 20 10.01 -1.23 -10.95
C ALA A 20 9.59 -2.59 -11.56
N ARG A 21 8.32 -2.81 -11.91
CA ARG A 21 7.81 -4.09 -12.44
C ARG A 21 7.46 -4.03 -13.92
N GLU A 22 8.12 -4.87 -14.73
CA GLU A 22 7.88 -5.02 -16.17
C GLU A 22 6.63 -5.89 -16.50
N ARG A 23 5.45 -5.49 -16.02
CA ARG A 23 4.12 -6.10 -16.24
C ARG A 23 3.79 -7.31 -15.34
N THR A 24 2.91 -7.09 -14.36
CA THR A 24 2.08 -8.12 -13.73
C THR A 24 0.65 -7.63 -13.52
N THR A 25 -0.27 -8.58 -13.36
CA THR A 25 -1.72 -8.35 -13.24
C THR A 25 -2.08 -7.66 -11.91
N PRO A 26 -2.95 -6.64 -11.90
CA PRO A 26 -3.15 -5.73 -10.76
C PRO A 26 -3.57 -6.40 -9.43
N SER A 27 -4.32 -7.50 -9.49
CA SER A 27 -5.02 -8.06 -8.33
C SER A 27 -4.11 -8.87 -7.38
N GLN A 28 -3.16 -9.64 -7.93
CA GLN A 28 -2.16 -10.35 -7.11
C GLN A 28 -1.10 -9.40 -6.56
N ASP A 29 -0.90 -8.28 -7.24
CA ASP A 29 0.16 -7.33 -6.98
C ASP A 29 -0.07 -6.54 -5.68
N MET A 30 -1.32 -6.21 -5.34
CA MET A 30 -1.63 -5.46 -4.11
C MET A 30 -1.29 -6.26 -2.84
N LEU A 31 -1.55 -7.57 -2.81
CA LEU A 31 -1.27 -8.41 -1.63
C LEU A 31 0.25 -8.61 -1.45
N VAL A 32 0.97 -8.80 -2.57
CA VAL A 32 2.43 -8.92 -2.58
C VAL A 32 3.06 -7.61 -2.10
N PHE A 33 2.55 -6.48 -2.59
CA PHE A 33 3.00 -5.16 -2.14
C PHE A 33 2.73 -4.93 -0.66
N TYR A 34 1.54 -5.27 -0.15
CA TYR A 34 1.25 -5.16 1.28
C TYR A 34 2.18 -6.01 2.13
N SER A 35 2.48 -7.22 1.69
CA SER A 35 3.46 -8.10 2.34
C SER A 35 4.88 -7.51 2.32
N GLN A 36 5.25 -6.79 1.26
CA GLN A 36 6.52 -6.06 1.20
C GLN A 36 6.52 -4.85 2.12
N LEU A 37 5.44 -4.06 2.19
CA LEU A 37 5.31 -2.96 3.13
C LEU A 37 5.48 -3.43 4.58
N GLN A 38 4.89 -4.57 4.95
CA GLN A 38 5.07 -5.15 6.28
C GLN A 38 6.53 -5.49 6.62
N LYS A 39 7.34 -5.84 5.62
CA LYS A 39 8.74 -6.23 5.80
C LYS A 39 9.69 -5.05 5.74
N GLN A 40 9.49 -4.14 4.78
CA GLN A 40 10.43 -3.07 4.45
C GLN A 40 10.04 -1.73 5.08
N HIS A 41 8.74 -1.49 5.27
CA HIS A 41 8.20 -0.22 5.74
C HIS A 41 7.12 -0.41 6.82
N PRO A 42 7.39 -1.15 7.92
CA PRO A 42 6.39 -1.36 8.97
C PRO A 42 5.89 -0.04 9.59
N GLU A 43 6.70 1.02 9.56
CA GLU A 43 6.36 2.37 9.99
C GLU A 43 5.19 2.97 9.20
N VAL A 44 5.10 2.71 7.89
CA VAL A 44 4.00 3.24 7.07
C VAL A 44 2.67 2.52 7.33
N LEU A 45 2.72 1.38 8.03
CA LEU A 45 1.56 0.63 8.49
C LEU A 45 1.20 0.94 9.96
N SER A 46 1.91 1.85 10.62
CA SER A 46 1.70 2.16 12.04
C SER A 46 0.51 3.11 12.31
N PHE A 47 -0.31 3.43 11.30
CA PHE A 47 -1.45 4.33 11.45
C PHE A 47 -2.61 3.66 12.19
N ARG A 48 -3.37 4.48 12.91
CA ARG A 48 -4.60 4.05 13.60
C ARG A 48 -5.72 3.87 12.60
N VAL A 49 -6.41 2.73 12.68
CA VAL A 49 -7.56 2.41 11.82
C VAL A 49 -8.55 1.57 12.64
N ALA A 50 -9.84 1.83 12.48
CA ALA A 50 -10.91 1.17 13.22
C ALA A 50 -11.27 -0.23 12.67
N GLY A 51 -10.72 -0.61 11.51
CA GLY A 51 -10.97 -1.87 10.82
C GLY A 51 -9.70 -2.54 10.30
N ASP A 52 -9.85 -3.41 9.31
CA ASP A 52 -8.74 -4.12 8.71
C ASP A 52 -7.83 -3.17 7.91
N ARG A 53 -6.59 -3.07 8.35
CA ARG A 53 -5.55 -2.24 7.72
C ARG A 53 -5.28 -2.66 6.28
N TRP A 54 -5.34 -3.96 5.97
CA TRP A 54 -5.19 -4.45 4.61
C TRP A 54 -6.31 -3.91 3.72
N GLN A 55 -7.57 -3.96 4.16
CA GLN A 55 -8.70 -3.41 3.39
C GLN A 55 -8.56 -1.90 3.18
N THR A 56 -8.08 -1.17 4.19
CA THR A 56 -7.82 0.26 4.06
C THR A 56 -6.73 0.57 3.03
N VAL A 57 -5.59 -0.13 3.09
CA VAL A 57 -4.51 0.04 2.11
C VAL A 57 -4.95 -0.36 0.72
N LYS A 58 -5.66 -1.49 0.59
CA LYS A 58 -6.24 -1.94 -0.69
C LYS A 58 -7.17 -0.89 -1.27
N SER A 59 -8.05 -0.30 -0.45
CA SER A 59 -8.97 0.76 -0.89
C SER A 59 -8.20 1.99 -1.37
N TRP A 60 -7.10 2.38 -0.72
CA TRP A 60 -6.28 3.51 -1.16
C TRP A 60 -5.60 3.28 -2.51
N ILE A 61 -5.16 2.05 -2.76
CA ILE A 61 -4.54 1.65 -4.02
C ILE A 61 -5.59 1.56 -5.14
N GLN A 62 -6.78 1.01 -4.84
CA GLN A 62 -7.88 0.90 -5.79
C GLN A 62 -8.46 2.26 -6.19
N ASP A 63 -8.53 3.23 -5.27
CA ASP A 63 -9.01 4.60 -5.57
C ASP A 63 -8.18 5.32 -6.67
N ARG A 64 -6.98 4.81 -6.98
CA ARG A 64 -6.09 5.36 -8.02
C ARG A 64 -6.21 4.67 -9.40
N TYR A 65 -7.07 3.66 -9.53
CA TYR A 65 -7.26 2.85 -10.76
C TYR A 65 -8.74 2.60 -11.07
#